data_AF-A0A8K0Y5L8-F1
#
_entry.id   AF-A0A8K0Y5L8-F1
#
_cell.length_a   1.000
_cell.length_b   1.000
_cell.length_c   1.000
_cell.angle_alpha   90.00
_cell.angle_beta   90.00
_cell.angle_gamma   90.00
#
_symmetry.space_group_name_H-M   'P 1'
#
loop_
_entity.id
_entity.type
_entity.pdbx_description
1 polymer ?
#
loop_
_entity_poly.entity_id
_entity_poly.type
_entity_poly.pdbx_seq_one_letter_code
_entity_poly.pdbx_strand_id
1 'polypeptide(L)' 'MLDSLKTGLRAALKKIVNSSAIDEALIKELSKDIQRALLQSDVNVKLVFQITKNLEERSLNETPPPGLSRKDHIVKILY' A
#
# COMPACT_ATOMS: atom_id res chain seq x y z
N MET A 1 -2.61 -4.55 19.63
CA MET A 1 -2.95 -5.12 18.30
C MET A 1 -3.29 -4.05 17.27
N LEU A 2 -4.11 -3.04 17.60
CA LEU A 2 -4.39 -1.95 16.65
C LEU A 2 -3.19 -1.00 16.44
N ASP A 3 -2.36 -0.80 17.47
CA ASP A 3 -1.21 0.12 17.37
C ASP A 3 -0.09 -0.37 16.44
N SER A 4 0.15 -1.69 16.38
CA SER A 4 1.13 -2.27 15.47
C SER A 4 0.71 -2.12 14.01
N LEU A 5 -0.57 -2.38 13.70
CA LEU A 5 -1.14 -2.16 12.38
C LEU A 5 -1.07 -0.68 11.96
N LYS A 6 -1.49 0.21 12.86
CA LYS A 6 -1.46 1.66 12.65
C LYS A 6 -0.05 2.17 12.41
N THR A 7 0.94 1.61 13.11
CA THR A 7 2.36 1.97 12.93
C THR A 7 2.91 1.46 11.60
N GLY A 8 2.61 0.20 11.23
CA GLY A 8 3.03 -0.39 9.95
C GLY A 8 2.45 0.34 8.74
N LEU A 9 1.15 0.62 8.75
CA LEU A 9 0.48 1.38 7.69
C LEU A 9 0.99 2.81 7.58
N ARG A 10 1.23 3.49 8.71
CA ARG A 10 1.82 4.84 8.71
C ARG A 10 3.25 4.85 8.17
N ALA A 11 4.06 3.85 8.50
CA ALA A 11 5.41 3.73 7.97
C ALA A 11 5.40 3.50 6.44
N ALA A 12 4.51 2.62 5.98
CA ALA A 12 4.26 2.34 4.57
C ALA A 12 3.83 3.61 3.81
N LEU A 13 2.84 4.35 4.34
CA LEU A 13 2.38 5.63 3.77
C LEU A 13 3.48 6.69 3.74
N LYS A 14 4.28 6.79 4.81
CA LYS A 14 5.38 7.77 4.89
C LYS A 14 6.44 7.52 3.82
N LYS A 15 6.71 6.26 3.45
CA LYS A 15 7.61 5.92 2.33
C LYS A 15 7.08 6.44 0.99
N ILE A 16 5.78 6.30 0.73
CA ILE A 16 5.16 6.81 -0.52
C ILE A 16 5.24 8.33 -0.58
N VAL A 17 4.87 9.01 0.50
CA VAL A 17 4.84 10.48 0.56
C VAL A 17 6.25 11.05 0.36
N ASN A 18 7.25 10.46 1.03
CA ASN A 18 8.64 10.90 0.97
C ASN A 18 9.38 10.49 -0.31
N SER A 19 8.91 9.49 -1.06
CA SER A 19 9.60 9.07 -2.29
C SER A 19 9.49 10.15 -3.37
N SER A 20 10.57 10.48 -4.06
CA SER A 20 10.55 11.44 -5.17
C SER A 20 9.83 10.91 -6.41
N ALA A 21 9.88 9.59 -6.65
CA ALA A 21 9.23 8.91 -7.75
C ALA A 21 8.46 7.67 -7.26
N ILE A 22 7.39 7.31 -7.97
CA ILE A 22 6.67 6.07 -7.73
C ILE A 22 7.00 5.09 -8.85
N ASP A 23 7.85 4.14 -8.48
CA ASP A 23 8.31 3.05 -9.33
C ASP A 23 7.68 1.73 -8.88
N GLU A 24 7.62 0.75 -9.79
CA GLU A 24 7.09 -0.58 -9.50
C GLU A 24 7.81 -1.26 -8.32
N ALA A 25 9.12 -1.04 -8.19
CA ALA A 25 9.91 -1.57 -7.08
C ALA A 25 9.38 -1.08 -5.72
N LEU A 26 9.01 0.20 -5.63
CA LEU A 26 8.50 0.80 -4.40
C LEU A 26 7.09 0.29 -4.08
N ILE A 27 6.26 0.09 -5.10
CA ILE A 27 4.92 -0.52 -4.94
C ILE A 27 5.03 -1.96 -4.42
N LYS A 28 5.95 -2.76 -4.95
CA LYS A 28 6.20 -4.14 -4.47
C LYS A 28 6.72 -4.16 -3.04
N GLU A 29 7.59 -3.22 -2.67
CA GLU A 29 8.08 -3.11 -1.29
C GLU A 29 6.93 -2.74 -0.34
N LEU A 30 6.12 -1.76 -0.71
CA LEU A 30 4.94 -1.33 0.02
C LEU A 30 3.95 -2.49 0.24
N SER A 31 3.64 -3.22 -0.83
CA SER A 31 2.76 -4.39 -0.82
C SER A 31 3.25 -5.44 0.20
N LYS A 32 4.55 -5.73 0.22
CA LYS A 32 5.16 -6.65 1.21
C LYS A 32 5.07 -6.12 2.64
N ASP A 33 5.32 -4.83 2.86
CA ASP A 33 5.24 -4.23 4.19
C ASP A 33 3.80 -4.28 4.74
N ILE A 34 2.81 -3.98 3.89
CA ILE A 34 1.38 -4.09 4.21
C ILE A 34 1.00 -5.55 4.48
N GLN A 35 1.48 -6.48 3.65
CA GLN A 35 1.26 -7.91 3.84
C GLN A 35 1.73 -8.37 5.23
N ARG A 36 2.95 -7.99 5.63
CA ARG A 36 3.49 -8.33 6.96
C ARG A 36 2.67 -7.69 8.08
N ALA A 37 2.30 -6.42 7.95
CA ALA A 37 1.52 -5.71 8.97
C ALA A 37 0.13 -6.34 9.18
N LEU A 38 -0.54 -6.73 8.08
CA LEU A 38 -1.85 -7.38 8.15
C LEU A 38 -1.75 -8.81 8.73
N LEU A 39 -0.73 -9.58 8.35
CA LEU A 39 -0.49 -10.92 8.92
C LEU A 39 -0.19 -10.88 10.42
N GLN A 40 0.55 -9.86 10.88
CA GLN A 40 0.83 -9.63 12.31
C GLN A 40 -0.40 -9.17 13.11
N SER A 41 -1.49 -8.81 12.43
CA SER A 41 -2.72 -8.31 13.04
C SER A 41 -3.81 -9.39 13.09
N ASP A 42 -3.44 -10.67 12.96
CA ASP A 42 -4.35 -11.83 12.93
C ASP A 42 -5.39 -11.78 11.80
N VAL A 43 -5.10 -11.07 10.70
CA VAL A 43 -5.94 -11.05 9.50
C VAL A 43 -5.75 -12.35 8.71
N ASN A 44 -6.84 -12.89 8.16
CA ASN A 44 -6.81 -14.13 7.38
C ASN A 44 -5.86 -14.02 6.17
N VAL A 45 -4.93 -14.97 6.03
CA VAL A 45 -3.90 -14.99 4.96
C VAL A 45 -4.49 -14.86 3.55
N LYS A 46 -5.63 -15.50 3.27
CA LYS A 46 -6.30 -15.39 1.96
C LYS A 46 -6.80 -13.98 1.70
N LEU A 47 -7.37 -13.35 2.73
CA LEU A 47 -7.84 -11.96 2.66
C LEU A 47 -6.66 -11.00 2.48
N VAL A 48 -5.56 -11.19 3.23
CA VAL A 48 -4.35 -10.39 3.07
C VAL A 48 -3.83 -10.47 1.65
N PHE A 49 -3.70 -11.69 1.11
CA PHE A 49 -3.21 -11.92 -0.25
C PHE A 49 -4.10 -11.25 -1.31
N GLN A 50 -5.42 -11.30 -1.12
CA GLN A 50 -6.36 -10.64 -2.02
C GLN A 50 -6.23 -9.11 -1.96
N ILE A 51 -6.09 -8.54 -0.76
CA ILE A 51 -5.90 -7.09 -0.55
C ILE A 51 -4.61 -6.61 -1.21
N THR A 52 -3.49 -7.28 -0.94
CA THR A 52 -2.17 -6.86 -1.46
C THR A 52 -2.08 -7.02 -2.97
N LYS A 53 -2.69 -8.07 -3.53
CA LYS A 53 -2.74 -8.27 -4.98
C LYS A 53 -3.55 -7.17 -5.66
N ASN A 54 -4.73 -6.85 -5.12
CA ASN A 54 -5.57 -5.78 -5.66
C ASN A 54 -4.87 -4.40 -5.54
N LEU A 55 -4.15 -4.16 -4.44
CA LEU A 55 -3.35 -2.95 -4.26
C LEU A 55 -2.26 -2.83 -5.34
N GLU A 56 -1.50 -3.89 -5.61
CA GLU A 56 -0.48 -3.88 -6.67
C GLU A 56 -1.09 -3.66 -8.04
N GLU A 57 -2.16 -4.39 -8.37
CA GLU A 57 -2.82 -4.30 -9.67
C GLU A 57 -3.35 -2.89 -9.93
N ARG A 58 -4.00 -2.28 -8.93
CA ARG A 58 -4.51 -0.92 -9.03
C ARG A 58 -3.40 0.12 -9.05
N SER A 59 -2.36 -0.05 -8.24
CA SER A 59 -1.24 0.90 -8.21
C SER A 59 -0.43 0.92 -9.50
N LEU A 60 -0.38 -0.20 -10.24
CA LEU A 60 0.38 -0.33 -11.49
C LEU A 60 -0.46 -0.07 -12.75
N ASN A 61 -1.69 -0.56 -12.79
CA ASN A 61 -2.53 -0.53 -13.99
C ASN A 61 -3.53 0.65 -14.00
N GLU A 62 -3.90 1.18 -12.83
CA GLU A 62 -4.91 2.23 -12.73
C GLU A 62 -4.24 3.59 -12.98
N THR A 63 -4.56 4.21 -14.12
CA THR A 63 -4.07 5.55 -14.45
C THR A 63 -4.62 6.56 -13.45
N PRO A 64 -3.79 7.43 -12.85
CA PRO A 64 -4.27 8.46 -11.95
C PRO A 64 -5.36 9.30 -12.61
N PRO A 65 -6.41 9.70 -11.86
CA PRO A 65 -7.37 10.67 -12.34
C PRO A 65 -6.66 11.93 -12.84
N PRO A 66 -7.19 12.62 -13.86
CA PRO A 66 -6.60 13.85 -14.35
C PRO A 66 -6.49 14.88 -13.20
N GLY A 67 -5.27 15.34 -12.95
CA GLY A 67 -4.96 16.27 -11.85
C GLY A 67 -4.51 15.62 -10.54
N LEU A 68 -4.55 14.29 -10.40
CA LEU A 68 -3.94 13.59 -9.28
C LEU A 68 -2.52 13.11 -9.60
N SER A 69 -1.60 13.29 -8.65
CA SER A 69 -0.30 12.65 -8.75
C SER A 69 -0.44 11.14 -8.53
N ARG A 70 0.52 10.34 -9.04
CA ARG A 70 0.57 8.90 -8.72
C ARG A 70 0.59 8.64 -7.21
N LYS A 71 1.19 9.54 -6.43
CA LYS A 71 1.22 9.46 -4.96
C LYS A 71 -0.18 9.53 -4.36
N ASP A 72 -0.93 10.55 -4.74
CA ASP A 72 -2.28 10.77 -4.23
C ASP A 72 -3.21 9.64 -4.65
N HIS A 73 -3.00 9.08 -5.85
CA HIS A 73 -3.78 7.94 -6.32
C HIS A 73 -3.55 6.72 -5.42
N ILE A 74 -2.30 6.39 -5.10
CA ILE A 74 -2.02 5.24 -4.24
C ILE A 74 -2.53 5.47 -2.81
N VAL A 75 -2.41 6.68 -2.28
CA VAL A 75 -3.01 7.02 -0.98
C VAL A 75 -4.54 6.82 -1.02
N LYS A 76 -5.18 7.17 -2.13
CA LYS A 76 -6.62 6.97 -2.34
C LYS A 76 -7.01 5.50 -2.51
N ILE A 77 -6.14 4.64 -3.03
CA ILE A 77 -6.37 3.19 -3.09
C ILE A 77 -6.26 2.56 -1.69
N LEU A 78 -5.43 3.13 -0.82
CA LEU A 78 -5.18 2.65 0.55
C LEU A 78 -6.25 3.07 1.56
N TYR A 79 -6.99 4.15 1.30
CA TYR A 79 -8.06 4.69 2.13
C TYR A 79 -9.41 4.06 1.76
#